data_AF-A0AAV5T5G1-F1
#
_entry.id   AF-A0AAV5T5G1-F1
#
_cell.length_a   1.000
_cell.length_b   1.000
_cell.length_c   1.000
_cell.angle_alpha   90.00
_cell.angle_beta   90.00
_cell.angle_gamma   90.00
#
_symmetry.space_group_name_H-M   'P 1'
#
loop_
_entity.id
_entity.type
_entity.pdbx_description
1 polymer ?
#
loop_
_entity_poly.entity_id
_entity_poly.type
_entity_poly.pdbx_seq_one_letter_code
_entity_poly.pdbx_strand_id
1 'polypeptide(L)'
;KDEHTHSRRGRIHRRRHRLPSFAPLDEEDADGVGCADEVGVLADAAGRVYIDARFPTSRDRQQIIDTTLGVMSNIVNAMKGMIIELDWMTEDSKLKALNKASNIHVNVAYPDFILENDKLNAE
;
A
#
# COMPACT_ATOMS: atom_id res chain seq x y z
N LYS A 1 -21.33 -49.48 -34.40
CA LYS A 1 -19.89 -49.77 -34.32
C LYS A 1 -19.17 -48.71 -35.15
N ASP A 2 -19.01 -47.50 -34.62
CA ASP A 2 -17.87 -47.04 -33.78
C ASP A 2 -17.08 -46.09 -34.71
N GLU A 3 -16.68 -44.88 -34.41
CA GLU A 3 -16.72 -44.06 -33.20
C GLU A 3 -16.31 -42.65 -33.69
N HIS A 4 -17.13 -41.63 -33.45
CA HIS A 4 -16.73 -40.24 -33.75
C HIS A 4 -15.67 -39.81 -32.73
N THR A 5 -14.41 -39.77 -33.15
CA THR A 5 -13.31 -39.36 -32.29
C THR A 5 -13.35 -37.84 -32.09
N HIS A 6 -13.72 -37.47 -30.86
CA HIS A 6 -13.78 -36.09 -30.37
C HIS A 6 -12.47 -35.34 -30.64
N SER A 7 -12.60 -34.20 -31.33
CA SER A 7 -11.58 -33.15 -31.44
C SER A 7 -10.98 -32.83 -30.06
N ARG A 8 -9.67 -33.01 -29.93
CA ARG A 8 -8.90 -32.66 -28.73
C ARG A 8 -8.99 -31.15 -28.54
N ARG A 9 -9.89 -30.71 -27.64
CA ARG A 9 -9.86 -29.36 -27.08
C ARG A 9 -8.47 -29.12 -26.51
N GLY A 10 -7.69 -28.25 -27.16
CA GLY A 10 -6.41 -27.81 -26.63
C GLY A 10 -6.60 -27.35 -25.19
N ARG A 11 -5.79 -27.87 -24.27
CA ARG A 11 -5.70 -27.31 -22.93
C ARG A 11 -5.32 -25.85 -23.09
N ILE A 12 -6.25 -24.93 -22.80
CA ILE A 12 -5.91 -23.54 -22.56
C ILE A 12 -4.92 -23.58 -21.40
N HIS A 13 -3.63 -23.39 -21.69
CA HIS A 13 -2.67 -23.10 -20.64
C HIS A 13 -3.20 -21.84 -19.98
N ARG A 14 -3.79 -21.99 -18.79
CA ARG A 14 -3.93 -20.88 -17.86
C ARG A 14 -2.50 -20.39 -17.64
N ARG A 15 -2.08 -19.39 -18.42
CA ARG A 15 -0.99 -18.52 -18.01
C ARG A 15 -1.49 -18.01 -16.66
N ARG A 16 -0.98 -18.59 -15.57
CA ARG A 16 -0.99 -17.89 -14.30
C ARG A 16 -0.37 -16.56 -14.66
N HIS A 17 -1.16 -15.49 -14.65
CA HIS A 17 -0.62 -14.16 -14.87
C HIS A 17 0.57 -14.08 -13.91
N ARG A 18 1.79 -13.96 -14.46
CA ARG A 18 2.93 -13.60 -13.63
C ARG A 18 2.51 -12.32 -12.94
N LEU A 19 2.89 -12.19 -11.67
CA LEU A 19 2.78 -10.95 -10.91
C LEU A 19 3.03 -9.76 -11.86
N PRO A 20 2.23 -8.68 -11.76
CA PRO A 20 2.37 -7.54 -12.65
C PRO A 20 3.84 -7.14 -12.75
N SER A 21 4.30 -6.96 -13.99
CA SER A 21 5.65 -6.48 -14.26
C SER A 21 5.78 -5.09 -13.64
N PHE A 22 6.67 -4.91 -12.67
CA PHE A 22 7.02 -3.58 -12.16
C PHE A 22 8.04 -2.88 -13.08
N ALA A 23 8.08 -3.25 -14.36
CA ALA A 23 8.87 -2.54 -15.36
C ALA A 23 8.30 -1.12 -15.56
N PRO A 24 9.13 -0.16 -15.99
CA PRO A 24 8.64 1.13 -16.44
C PRO A 24 7.57 0.94 -17.51
N LEU A 25 6.49 1.71 -17.39
CA LEU A 25 5.39 1.73 -18.35
C LEU A 25 5.87 2.34 -19.68
N ASP A 26 5.37 1.82 -20.78
CA ASP A 26 5.61 2.37 -22.12
C ASP A 26 4.34 3.03 -22.70
N GLU A 27 4.43 3.55 -23.93
CA GLU A 27 3.29 4.20 -24.59
C GLU A 27 2.12 3.23 -24.85
N GLU A 28 2.38 1.91 -24.94
CA GLU A 28 1.34 0.89 -25.13
C GLU A 28 0.52 0.66 -23.85
N ASP A 29 1.09 0.99 -22.68
CA ASP A 29 0.42 0.89 -21.38
C ASP A 29 -0.53 2.08 -21.09
N ALA A 30 -0.57 3.13 -21.93
CA ALA A 30 -1.32 4.35 -21.66
C ALA A 30 -2.82 4.10 -21.38
N ASP A 31 -3.45 3.20 -22.14
CA ASP A 31 -4.85 2.80 -21.92
C ASP A 31 -5.03 2.06 -20.58
N GLY A 32 -4.05 1.24 -20.21
CA GLY A 32 -4.02 0.51 -18.94
C GLY A 32 -3.88 1.43 -17.73
N VAL A 33 -3.06 2.48 -17.85
CA VAL A 33 -2.91 3.52 -16.82
C VAL A 33 -4.23 4.26 -16.62
N GLY A 34 -4.89 4.69 -17.70
CA GLY A 34 -6.19 5.34 -17.61
C GLY A 34 -7.22 4.46 -16.90
N CYS A 35 -7.29 3.17 -17.24
CA CYS A 35 -8.18 2.23 -16.57
C CYS A 35 -7.83 2.03 -15.08
N ALA A 36 -6.54 1.99 -14.73
CA ALA A 36 -6.10 1.84 -13.35
C ALA A 36 -6.46 3.06 -12.49
N ASP A 37 -6.36 4.27 -13.05
CA ASP A 37 -6.74 5.51 -12.37
C ASP A 37 -8.25 5.57 -12.10
N GLU A 38 -9.08 5.12 -13.04
CA GLU A 38 -10.55 5.05 -12.84
C GLU A 38 -10.95 4.07 -11.73
N VAL A 39 -10.17 3.00 -11.51
CA VAL A 39 -10.37 2.06 -10.37
C VAL A 39 -10.00 2.71 -9.03
N GLY A 40 -9.46 3.93 -9.01
CA GLY A 40 -9.23 4.71 -7.81
C GLY A 40 -10.49 4.95 -6.95
N VAL A 41 -11.68 4.85 -7.53
CA VAL A 41 -12.96 4.86 -6.75
C VAL A 41 -13.12 3.64 -5.84
N LEU A 42 -12.37 2.57 -6.08
CA LEU A 42 -12.28 1.36 -5.27
C LEU A 42 -10.88 1.25 -4.62
N ALA A 43 -10.43 2.34 -4.00
CA ALA A 43 -9.06 2.49 -3.50
C ALA A 43 -8.60 1.34 -2.58
N ASP A 44 -9.46 0.85 -1.69
CA ASP A 44 -9.11 -0.25 -0.77
C ASP A 44 -8.93 -1.59 -1.49
N ALA A 45 -9.79 -1.90 -2.45
CA ALA A 45 -9.67 -3.09 -3.28
C ALA A 45 -8.44 -3.02 -4.20
N ALA A 46 -8.20 -1.85 -4.82
CA ALA A 46 -7.01 -1.59 -5.61
C ALA A 46 -5.73 -1.73 -4.77
N GLY A 47 -5.74 -1.17 -3.56
CA GLY A 47 -4.66 -1.28 -2.58
C GLY A 47 -4.39 -2.72 -2.20
N ARG A 48 -5.44 -3.52 -1.93
CA ARG A 48 -5.28 -4.95 -1.65
C ARG A 48 -4.59 -5.71 -2.79
N VAL A 49 -4.97 -5.46 -4.03
CA VAL A 49 -4.32 -6.07 -5.21
C VAL A 49 -2.84 -5.67 -5.29
N TYR A 50 -2.53 -4.39 -5.07
CA TYR A 50 -1.15 -3.90 -5.07
C TYR A 50 -0.29 -4.55 -3.97
N ILE A 51 -0.83 -4.66 -2.76
CA ILE A 51 -0.12 -5.27 -1.62
C ILE A 51 0.14 -6.75 -1.87
N ASP A 52 -0.85 -7.50 -2.34
CA ASP A 52 -0.69 -8.93 -2.64
C ASP A 52 0.35 -9.16 -3.75
N ALA A 53 0.45 -8.25 -4.72
CA ALA A 53 1.45 -8.32 -5.79
C ALA A 53 2.86 -7.92 -5.34
N ARG A 54 3.00 -6.84 -4.56
CA ARG A 54 4.29 -6.22 -4.22
C ARG A 54 4.92 -6.73 -2.93
N PHE A 55 4.08 -7.12 -1.96
CA PHE A 55 4.45 -7.58 -0.62
C PHE A 55 3.74 -8.91 -0.32
N PRO A 56 4.09 -10.00 -1.05
CA PRO A 56 3.35 -11.25 -0.99
C PRO A 56 3.47 -11.97 0.35
N THR A 57 4.54 -11.73 1.11
CA THR A 57 4.74 -12.36 2.42
C THR A 57 4.42 -11.42 3.57
N SER A 58 3.99 -11.98 4.71
CA SER A 58 3.79 -11.20 5.94
C SER A 58 5.07 -10.50 6.40
N ARG A 59 6.24 -11.07 6.08
CA ARG A 59 7.55 -10.44 6.38
C ARG A 59 7.76 -9.17 5.57
N ASP A 60 7.46 -9.19 4.28
CA ASP A 60 7.62 -8.00 3.41
C ASP A 60 6.71 -6.86 3.87
N ARG A 61 5.48 -7.22 4.23
CA ARG A 61 4.46 -6.32 4.80
C ARG A 61 4.92 -5.68 6.11
N GLN A 62 5.39 -6.50 7.05
CA GLN A 62 5.89 -5.98 8.32
C GLN A 62 7.15 -5.12 8.12
N GLN A 63 8.04 -5.52 7.22
CA GLN A 63 9.29 -4.79 6.96
C GLN A 63 9.04 -3.37 6.45
N ILE A 64 8.10 -3.16 5.52
CA ILE A 64 7.79 -1.80 5.04
C ILE A 64 7.15 -0.96 6.14
N ILE A 65 6.25 -1.54 6.94
CA ILE A 65 5.61 -0.87 8.08
C ILE A 65 6.68 -0.43 9.10
N ASP A 66 7.53 -1.34 9.55
CA ASP A 66 8.55 -1.07 10.56
C ASP A 66 9.57 -0.04 10.08
N THR A 67 10.01 -0.15 8.83
CA THR A 67 10.98 0.79 8.23
C THR A 67 10.39 2.19 8.19
N THR A 68 9.15 2.33 7.69
CA THR A 68 8.48 3.64 7.63
C THR A 68 8.19 4.19 9.02
N LEU A 69 7.74 3.38 9.97
CA LEU A 69 7.54 3.80 11.37
C LEU A 69 8.82 4.32 12.01
N GLY A 70 9.96 3.64 11.78
CA GLY A 70 11.27 4.09 12.27
C GLY A 70 11.65 5.48 11.72
N VAL A 71 11.45 5.69 10.41
CA VAL A 71 11.71 7.00 9.78
C VAL A 71 10.78 8.09 10.35
N MET A 72 9.48 7.81 10.45
CA MET A 72 8.50 8.76 10.98
C MET A 72 8.79 9.13 12.44
N SER A 73 9.17 8.15 13.26
CA SER A 73 9.58 8.38 14.65
C SER A 73 10.80 9.32 14.72
N ASN A 74 11.80 9.11 13.87
CA ASN A 74 12.98 9.97 13.81
C ASN A 74 12.61 11.41 13.39
N ILE A 75 11.71 11.59 12.42
CA ILE A 75 11.22 12.91 11.99
C ILE A 75 10.50 13.62 13.14
N VAL A 76 9.60 12.93 13.83
CA VAL A 76 8.85 13.50 14.97
C VAL A 76 9.81 13.89 16.10
N ASN A 77 10.83 13.08 16.39
CA ASN A 77 11.83 13.39 17.40
C ASN A 77 12.70 14.60 17.00
N ALA A 78 13.12 14.68 15.74
CA ALA A 78 13.83 15.84 15.22
C ALA A 78 12.98 17.11 15.32
N MET A 79 11.69 17.04 14.98
CA MET A 79 10.74 18.14 15.13
C MET A 79 10.65 18.62 16.59
N LYS A 80 10.55 17.69 17.55
CA LYS A 80 10.55 18.05 18.98
C LYS A 80 11.84 18.75 19.39
N GLY A 81 13.00 18.27 18.93
CA GLY A 81 14.28 18.93 19.15
C GLY A 81 14.30 20.35 18.61
N MET A 82 13.83 20.55 17.39
CA MET A 82 13.73 21.90 16.79
C MET A 82 12.80 22.83 17.58
N ILE A 83 11.66 22.33 18.08
CA ILE A 83 10.72 23.15 18.87
C ILE A 83 11.37 23.72 20.13
N ILE A 84 12.24 22.97 20.78
CA ILE A 84 12.91 23.39 22.03
C ILE A 84 13.80 24.62 21.79
N GLU A 85 14.48 24.65 20.64
CA GLU A 85 15.46 25.69 20.26
C GLU A 85 14.82 26.98 19.72
N LEU A 86 13.49 27.04 19.52
CA LEU A 86 12.84 28.23 18.99
C LEU A 86 12.81 29.37 20.03
N ASP A 87 13.44 30.49 19.70
CA ASP A 87 13.53 31.70 20.52
C ASP A 87 12.24 32.54 20.51
N TRP A 88 11.46 32.46 19.43
CA TRP A 88 10.21 33.21 19.26
C TRP A 88 9.01 32.60 20.01
N MET A 89 9.14 31.37 20.54
CA MET A 89 8.08 30.71 21.29
C MET A 89 8.27 30.88 22.80
N THR A 90 7.18 31.20 23.50
CA THR A 90 7.15 31.15 24.97
C THR A 90 7.21 29.70 25.45
N GLU A 91 7.68 29.48 26.68
CA GLU A 91 7.77 28.15 27.30
C GLU A 91 6.42 27.41 27.33
N ASP A 92 5.31 28.11 27.63
CA ASP A 92 3.97 27.52 27.58
C ASP A 92 3.57 27.06 26.17
N SER A 93 3.92 27.84 25.15
CA SER A 93 3.65 27.48 23.75
C SER A 93 4.50 26.29 23.31
N LYS A 94 5.77 26.22 23.73
CA LYS A 94 6.66 25.08 23.46
C LYS A 94 6.11 23.81 24.07
N LEU A 95 5.65 23.86 25.33
CA LEU A 95 5.09 22.70 26.02
C LEU A 95 3.85 22.15 25.29
N LYS A 96 2.95 23.03 24.84
CA LYS A 96 1.77 22.65 24.04
C LYS A 96 2.16 22.06 22.69
N ALA A 97 3.14 22.64 22.01
CA ALA A 97 3.64 22.13 20.73
C ALA A 97 4.30 20.75 20.88
N LEU A 98 5.11 20.54 21.93
CA LEU A 98 5.71 19.24 22.25
C LEU A 98 4.64 18.19 22.60
N ASN A 99 3.60 18.58 23.34
CA ASN A 99 2.47 17.70 23.62
C ASN A 99 1.75 17.29 22.33
N LYS A 100 1.44 18.25 21.44
CA LYS A 100 0.83 17.96 20.14
C LYS A 100 1.71 17.06 19.28
N ALA A 101 3.01 17.34 19.21
CA ALA A 101 3.97 16.52 18.46
C ALA A 101 4.08 15.09 19.02
N SER A 102 3.91 14.91 20.33
CA SER A 102 3.90 13.58 20.97
C SER A 102 2.62 12.79 20.71
N ASN A 103 1.54 13.46 20.34
CA ASN A 103 0.24 12.86 20.06
C ASN A 103 -0.05 12.74 18.55
N ILE A 104 0.96 12.89 17.69
CA ILE A 104 0.80 12.63 16.25
C ILE A 104 0.49 11.15 16.05
N HIS A 105 -0.66 10.87 15.45
CA HIS A 105 -1.02 9.52 15.01
C HIS A 105 -0.49 9.29 13.60
N VAL A 106 0.23 8.19 13.40
CA VAL A 106 0.86 7.85 12.12
C VAL A 106 0.15 6.65 11.52
N ASN A 107 -0.52 6.85 10.39
CA ASN A 107 -1.07 5.77 9.57
C ASN A 107 -0.01 5.38 8.54
N VAL A 108 0.45 4.13 8.57
CA VAL A 108 1.57 3.66 7.75
C VAL A 108 1.11 2.63 6.73
N ALA A 109 1.53 2.84 5.48
CA ALA A 109 1.32 1.96 4.32
C ALA A 109 -0.15 1.76 3.91
N TYR A 110 -0.94 1.06 4.71
CA TYR A 110 -2.34 0.72 4.43
C TYR A 110 -3.06 0.30 5.73
N PRO A 111 -4.40 0.41 5.78
CA PRO A 111 -5.17 -0.05 6.93
C PRO A 111 -5.21 -1.58 7.03
N ASP A 112 -5.22 -2.14 8.24
CA ASP A 112 -5.14 -3.59 8.44
C ASP A 112 -6.34 -4.36 7.86
N PHE A 113 -7.52 -3.76 7.85
CA PHE A 113 -8.76 -4.44 7.48
C PHE A 113 -8.79 -4.91 6.03
N ILE A 114 -8.08 -4.23 5.12
CA ILE A 114 -8.08 -4.60 3.70
C ILE A 114 -7.34 -5.92 3.45
N LEU A 115 -6.56 -6.41 4.42
CA LEU A 115 -5.92 -7.73 4.36
C LEU A 115 -6.90 -8.88 4.68
N GLU A 116 -8.07 -8.57 5.24
CA GLU A 116 -9.08 -9.55 5.62
C GLU A 116 -10.25 -9.49 4.63
N ASN A 117 -10.49 -10.58 3.90
CA ASN A 117 -11.49 -10.59 2.83
C ASN A 117 -12.91 -10.28 3.35
N ASP A 118 -13.28 -10.80 4.53
CA ASP A 118 -14.61 -10.59 5.09
C ASP A 118 -14.87 -9.12 5.45
N LYS A 119 -13.84 -8.41 5.94
CA LYS A 119 -13.92 -6.99 6.26
C LYS A 119 -13.94 -6.14 5.00
N LEU A 120 -13.06 -6.44 4.04
CA LEU A 120 -12.99 -5.70 2.78
C LEU A 120 -14.27 -5.83 1.95
N ASN A 121 -14.94 -7.00 1.97
CA ASN A 121 -16.18 -7.23 1.21
C ASN A 121 -17.42 -6.62 1.86
N ALA A 122 -17.31 -6.16 3.12
CA ALA A 122 -18.43 -5.58 3.87
C ALA A 122 -18.54 -4.05 3.71
N GLU A 123 -17.49 -3.41 3.18
CA GLU A 123 -17.49 -2.02 2.71
C GLU A 123 -18.25 -1.90 1.37
#